data_AF-A0A4Q4PYY0-F1
#
_entry.id   AF-A0A4Q4PYY0-F1
#
_cell.length_a   1.000
_cell.length_b   1.000
_cell.length_c   1.000
_cell.angle_alpha   90.00
_cell.angle_beta   90.00
_cell.angle_gamma   90.00
#
_symmetry.space_group_name_H-M   'P 1'
#
loop_
_entity.id
_entity.type
_entity.pdbx_description
1 polymer ?
#
loop_
_entity_poly.entity_id
_entity_poly.type
_entity_poly.pdbx_seq_one_letter_code
_entity_poly.pdbx_strand_id
1 'polypeptide(L)'
;MMAKEQKAKLPDPFEKTIDQGTATALVAALDRELTPGKGVFLNDCQVTDVPPYADSKDKAQRLWTLSENLVAEKLGSALQLA
;
A
#
# COMPACT_ATOMS: atom_id res chain seq x y z
N MET A 1 -12.70 47.88 8.17
CA MET A 1 -12.97 46.68 7.35
C MET A 1 -12.17 45.55 7.98
N MET A 2 -12.78 44.81 8.92
CA MET A 2 -12.08 43.73 9.61
C MET A 2 -12.12 42.48 8.73
N ALA A 3 -10.98 41.80 8.75
CA ALA A 3 -10.63 40.61 8.00
C ALA A 3 -11.79 39.64 7.82
N LYS A 4 -11.93 39.13 6.59
CA LYS A 4 -12.65 37.88 6.33
C LYS A 4 -12.01 36.83 7.23
N GLU A 5 -12.67 36.53 8.34
CA GLU A 5 -12.31 35.44 9.24
C GLU A 5 -12.13 34.19 8.40
N GLN A 6 -10.88 33.73 8.34
CA GLN A 6 -10.57 32.39 7.87
C GLN A 6 -11.25 31.45 8.87
N LYS A 7 -12.48 30.99 8.54
CA LYS A 7 -13.09 29.86 9.23
C LYS A 7 -12.11 28.70 9.14
N ALA A 8 -11.43 28.40 10.24
CA ALA A 8 -10.66 27.18 10.38
C ALA A 8 -11.61 26.03 10.04
N LYS A 9 -11.33 25.35 8.93
CA LYS A 9 -12.07 24.15 8.53
C LYS A 9 -11.86 23.17 9.69
N LEU A 10 -12.94 22.78 10.38
CA LEU A 10 -12.83 21.75 11.40
C LEU A 10 -12.20 20.52 10.72
N PRO A 11 -11.17 19.90 11.33
CA PRO A 11 -10.56 18.71 10.75
C PRO A 11 -11.64 17.66 10.56
N ASP A 12 -11.66 17.04 9.38
CA ASP A 12 -12.55 15.92 9.14
C ASP A 12 -12.21 14.83 10.16
N PRO A 13 -13.16 14.30 10.94
CA PRO A 13 -12.89 13.21 11.86
C PRO A 13 -12.28 11.96 11.18
N PHE A 14 -12.33 11.88 9.85
CA PHE A 14 -11.73 10.82 9.05
C PHE A 14 -10.40 11.22 8.37
N GLU A 15 -9.93 12.47 8.52
CA GLU A 15 -8.61 12.88 8.06
C GLU A 15 -7.52 12.32 8.99
N LYS A 16 -6.72 11.40 8.46
CA LYS A 16 -5.54 10.87 9.17
C LYS A 16 -4.44 11.92 9.26
N THR A 17 -3.73 11.97 10.39
CA THR A 17 -2.45 12.68 10.48
C THR A 17 -1.35 11.96 9.70
N ILE A 18 -0.22 12.63 9.47
CA ILE A 18 0.96 12.01 8.84
C ILE A 18 1.42 10.78 9.64
N ASP A 19 1.48 10.91 10.97
CA ASP A 19 1.88 9.81 11.85
C ASP A 19 0.91 8.62 11.74
N GLN A 20 -0.40 8.88 11.74
CA GLN A 20 -1.41 7.83 11.55
C GLN A 20 -1.33 7.19 10.16
N GLY A 21 -1.07 7.96 9.11
CA GLY A 21 -0.93 7.46 7.75
C GLY A 21 0.30 6.56 7.56
N THR A 22 1.39 6.84 8.27
CA THR A 22 2.65 6.06 8.16
C THR A 22 2.70 4.85 9.09
N ALA A 23 1.87 4.82 10.14
CA ALA A 23 1.90 3.78 11.18
C ALA A 23 1.80 2.36 10.61
N THR A 24 0.90 2.10 9.65
CA THR A 24 0.73 0.74 9.09
C THR A 24 1.99 0.25 8.36
N ALA A 25 2.71 1.14 7.66
CA ALA A 25 3.95 0.79 7.00
C ALA A 25 5.07 0.48 8.01
N LEU A 26 5.11 1.22 9.13
CA LEU A 26 6.06 0.95 10.21
C LEU A 26 5.80 -0.40 10.87
N VAL A 27 4.53 -0.75 11.14
CA VAL A 27 4.17 -2.08 11.67
C VAL A 27 4.59 -3.18 10.69
N ALA A 28 4.28 -3.03 9.40
CA ALA A 28 4.68 -3.99 8.37
C ALA A 28 6.20 -4.23 8.31
N ALA A 29 7.00 -3.20 8.58
CA ALA A 29 8.46 -3.27 8.51
C ALA A 29 9.13 -3.73 9.81
N LEU A 30 8.55 -3.42 10.98
CA LEU A 30 9.22 -3.56 12.28
C LEU A 30 8.63 -4.64 13.17
N ASP A 31 7.39 -5.06 12.95
CA ASP A 31 6.74 -6.06 13.79
C ASP A 31 7.33 -7.45 13.54
N ARG A 32 7.96 -8.00 14.57
CA ARG A 32 8.64 -9.30 14.54
C ARG A 32 7.68 -10.48 14.57
N GLU A 33 6.42 -10.24 14.94
CA GLU A 33 5.38 -11.28 14.95
C GLU A 33 4.81 -11.53 13.54
N LEU A 34 5.01 -10.59 12.60
CA LEU A 34 4.66 -10.77 11.20
C LEU A 34 5.65 -11.72 10.52
N THR A 35 5.28 -13.00 10.43
CA THR A 35 6.15 -14.01 9.83
C THR A 35 6.18 -13.95 8.30
N PRO A 36 7.36 -13.99 7.64
CA PRO A 36 7.48 -13.90 6.17
C PRO A 36 6.81 -15.02 5.37
N GLY A 37 6.54 -16.17 6.00
CA GLY A 37 6.05 -17.37 5.31
C GLY A 37 4.57 -17.34 4.93
N LYS A 38 3.79 -16.43 5.51
CA LYS A 38 2.38 -16.19 5.14
C LYS A 38 2.26 -14.70 4.86
N GLY A 39 2.10 -14.33 3.58
CA GLY A 39 1.76 -12.95 3.25
C GLY A 39 0.49 -12.54 4.01
N VAL A 40 0.52 -11.38 4.64
CA VAL A 40 -0.63 -10.82 5.39
C VAL A 40 -1.08 -9.52 4.76
N PHE A 41 -2.35 -9.17 4.97
CA PHE A 41 -2.89 -7.87 4.60
C PHE A 41 -3.14 -7.05 5.87
N LEU A 42 -2.55 -5.86 5.92
CA LEU A 42 -2.71 -4.93 7.02
C LEU A 42 -3.66 -3.80 6.65
N ASN A 43 -4.58 -3.51 7.56
CA ASN A 43 -5.45 -2.34 7.50
C ASN A 43 -5.45 -1.69 8.88
N ASP A 44 -5.04 -0.42 8.95
CA ASP A 44 -4.93 0.34 10.19
C ASP A 44 -4.12 -0.38 11.29
N CYS A 45 -2.93 -0.84 10.91
CA CYS A 45 -2.01 -1.62 11.75
C CYS A 45 -2.51 -3.02 12.18
N GLN A 46 -3.68 -3.48 11.72
CA GLN A 46 -4.25 -4.77 12.09
C GLN A 46 -4.22 -5.76 10.93
N VAL A 47 -4.00 -7.04 11.23
CA VAL A 47 -4.17 -8.13 10.26
C VAL A 47 -5.66 -8.30 9.97
N THR A 48 -6.04 -8.23 8.70
CA THR A 48 -7.43 -8.33 8.26
C THR A 48 -7.55 -9.17 6.99
N ASP A 49 -8.78 -9.53 6.63
CA ASP A 49 -9.03 -10.27 5.39
C ASP A 49 -8.71 -9.43 4.16
N VAL A 50 -8.13 -10.10 3.16
CA VAL A 50 -7.84 -9.50 1.85
C VAL A 50 -9.16 -9.16 1.15
N PRO A 51 -9.26 -8.02 0.45
CA PRO A 51 -10.42 -7.74 -0.39
C PRO A 51 -10.68 -8.88 -1.40
N PRO A 52 -11.95 -9.28 -1.66
CA PRO A 52 -12.25 -10.47 -2.47
C PRO A 52 -11.67 -10.46 -3.89
N TYR A 53 -11.41 -9.28 -4.45
CA TYR A 53 -10.82 -9.13 -5.78
C TYR A 53 -9.29 -9.31 -5.82
N ALA A 54 -8.63 -9.31 -4.66
CA ALA A 54 -7.16 -9.29 -4.53
C ALA A 54 -6.55 -10.65 -4.13
N ASP A 55 -7.33 -11.70 -3.88
CA ASP A 55 -6.83 -13.02 -3.46
C ASP A 55 -6.64 -14.04 -4.62
N SER A 56 -6.77 -13.59 -5.87
CA SER A 56 -6.66 -14.49 -7.02
C SER A 56 -5.21 -14.73 -7.44
N LYS A 57 -4.70 -15.95 -7.19
CA LYS A 57 -3.36 -16.40 -7.62
C LYS A 57 -3.15 -16.34 -9.14
N ASP A 58 -4.17 -16.70 -9.94
CA ASP A 58 -4.11 -16.63 -11.40
C ASP A 58 -3.91 -15.17 -11.88
N LYS A 59 -4.72 -14.25 -11.34
CA LYS A 59 -4.59 -12.83 -11.68
C LYS A 59 -3.24 -12.26 -11.25
N ALA A 60 -2.73 -12.66 -10.08
CA ALA A 60 -1.41 -12.26 -9.60
C ALA A 60 -0.30 -12.71 -10.58
N GLN A 61 -0.32 -13.96 -11.03
CA GLN A 61 0.67 -14.48 -11.97
C GLN A 61 0.60 -13.77 -13.33
N ARG A 62 -0.61 -13.55 -13.86
CA ARG A 62 -0.82 -12.83 -15.13
C ARG A 62 -0.33 -11.39 -15.04
N LEU A 63 -0.58 -10.71 -13.92
CA LEU A 63 -0.12 -9.35 -13.68
C LEU A 63 1.40 -9.28 -13.57
N TRP A 64 2.03 -10.26 -12.92
CA TRP A 64 3.49 -10.36 -12.84
C TRP A 64 4.13 -10.42 -14.22
N THR A 65 3.72 -11.40 -15.04
CA THR A 65 4.23 -11.55 -16.42
C THR A 65 3.98 -10.30 -17.27
N LEU A 66 2.82 -9.67 -17.15
CA LEU A 66 2.55 -8.41 -17.86
C LEU A 66 3.51 -7.30 -17.41
N SER A 67 3.76 -7.17 -16.11
CA SER A 67 4.66 -6.16 -15.55
C SER A 67 6.09 -6.35 -16.03
N GLU A 68 6.58 -7.60 -16.07
CA GLU A 68 7.89 -7.94 -16.62
C GLU A 68 8.01 -7.54 -18.10
N ASN A 69 6.99 -7.86 -18.91
CA ASN A 69 6.97 -7.50 -20.33
C ASN A 69 7.01 -5.98 -20.53
N LEU A 70 6.23 -5.22 -19.75
CA LEU A 70 6.20 -3.75 -19.83
C LEU A 70 7.52 -3.11 -19.42
N VAL A 71 8.18 -3.66 -18.40
CA VAL A 71 9.50 -3.21 -17.94
C VAL A 71 10.56 -3.53 -18.99
N ALA A 72 10.56 -4.73 -19.55
CA ALA A 72 11.50 -5.14 -20.59
C ALA A 72 11.36 -4.30 -21.87
N GLU A 73 10.12 -3.98 -22.27
CA GLU A 73 9.83 -3.11 -23.40
C GLU A 73 10.38 -1.69 -23.20
N LYS A 74 10.21 -1.11 -22.00
CA LYS A 74 10.55 0.29 -21.73
C LYS A 74 12.00 0.53 -21.31
N LEU A 75 12.63 -0.44 -20.64
CA LEU A 75 13.96 -0.28 -20.04
C LEU A 75 15.05 -1.15 -20.69
N GLY A 76 14.69 -2.01 -21.67
CA GLY A 76 15.64 -2.87 -22.37
C GLY A 76 16.12 -4.05 -21.51
N SER A 77 16.57 -5.12 -22.17
CA SER A 77 16.89 -6.47 -21.66
C SER A 77 18.05 -6.55 -20.65
N ALA A 78 17.94 -5.90 -19.49
CA ALA A 78 18.93 -6.00 -18.41
C ALA A 78 18.52 -6.93 -17.25
N LEU A 79 17.31 -7.49 -17.26
CA LEU A 79 16.79 -8.34 -16.19
C LEU A 79 16.40 -9.72 -16.74
N GLN A 80 17.37 -10.44 -17.27
CA GLN A 80 17.30 -11.89 -17.36
C GLN A 80 18.06 -12.43 -16.15
N LEU A 81 17.45 -12.31 -14.97
CA LEU A 81 17.91 -13.00 -13.77
C LEU A 81 16.98 -14.20 -13.58
N ALA A 82 17.45 -15.31 -14.16
CA ALA A 82 17.08 -16.65 -13.74
C ALA A 82 17.57 -16.92 -12.31
#